data_AF-A0A2V8RBB1-F1
#
_entry.id   AF-A0A2V8RBB1-F1
#
_cell.length_a   1.000
_cell.length_b   1.000
_cell.length_c   1.000
_cell.angle_alpha   90.00
_cell.angle_beta   90.00
_cell.angle_gamma   90.00
#
_symmetry.space_group_name_H-M   'P 1'
#
loop_
_entity.id
_entity.type
_entity.pdbx_description
1 polymer ?
#
loop_
_entity_poly.entity_id
_entity_poly.type
_entity_poly.pdbx_seq_one_letter_code
_entity_poly.pdbx_strand_id
1 'polypeptide(L)'
;MTRVELVRLIGDVLRQLDMKTDRSDDLSGAVPSEVRNALAKQQLKIAITDLDETTPAFFKASEDILALDARLHAGAESADNGMELVDSLKLFVRTLDGLVASRH
;
A
#
# COMPACT_ATOMS: atom_id res chain seq x y z
N MET A 1 5.87 -3.17 -13.89
CA MET A 1 4.82 -3.70 -13.02
C MET A 1 3.51 -3.63 -13.79
N THR A 2 2.68 -4.67 -13.77
CA THR A 2 1.33 -4.74 -14.36
C THR A 2 0.27 -4.48 -13.30
N ARG A 3 -1.00 -4.28 -13.68
CA ARG A 3 -2.12 -4.12 -12.73
C ARG A 3 -2.25 -5.34 -11.81
N VAL A 4 -2.06 -6.53 -12.35
CA VAL A 4 -2.13 -7.78 -11.57
C VAL A 4 -1.02 -7.83 -10.52
N GLU A 5 0.20 -7.43 -10.89
CA GLU A 5 1.32 -7.33 -9.95
C GLU A 5 1.05 -6.27 -8.88
N LEU A 6 0.45 -5.13 -9.24
CA LEU A 6 0.07 -4.10 -8.27
C LEU A 6 -0.99 -4.61 -7.26
N VAL A 7 -2.01 -5.33 -7.73
CA VAL A 7 -3.02 -5.95 -6.85
C VAL A 7 -2.39 -6.98 -5.90
N ARG A 8 -1.42 -7.76 -6.38
CA ARG A 8 -0.67 -8.72 -5.54
C ARG A 8 0.17 -7.99 -4.50
N LEU A 9 0.89 -6.94 -4.89
CA LEU A 9 1.71 -6.14 -3.99
C LEU A 9 0.88 -5.57 -2.82
N ILE A 10 -0.30 -5.00 -3.10
CA ILE A 10 -1.19 -4.51 -2.04
C ILE A 10 -1.60 -5.65 -1.09
N GLY A 11 -1.89 -6.83 -1.65
CA GLY A 11 -2.21 -8.02 -0.86
C GLY A 11 -1.06 -8.48 0.04
N ASP A 12 0.18 -8.43 -0.47
CA ASP A 12 1.37 -8.78 0.29
C ASP A 12 1.62 -7.78 1.42
N VAL A 13 1.46 -6.47 1.17
CA VAL A 13 1.51 -5.43 2.20
C VAL A 13 0.46 -5.70 3.29
N LEU A 14 -0.80 -5.93 2.91
CA LEU A 14 -1.87 -6.25 3.88
C LEU A 14 -1.53 -7.48 4.74
N ARG A 15 -1.05 -8.55 4.10
CA ARG A 15 -0.64 -9.78 4.80
C ARG A 15 0.49 -9.52 5.79
N GLN A 16 1.48 -8.71 5.43
CA GLN A 16 2.57 -8.36 6.34
C GLN A 16 2.07 -7.57 7.56
N LEU A 17 1.13 -6.66 7.35
CA LEU A 17 0.49 -5.91 8.44
C LEU A 17 -0.28 -6.82 9.39
N ASP A 18 -0.98 -7.84 8.86
CA ASP A 18 -1.70 -8.81 9.68
C ASP A 18 -0.74 -9.70 10.48
N MET A 19 0.33 -10.20 9.86
CA MET A 19 1.36 -10.99 10.56
C MET A 19 2.08 -10.22 11.67
N LYS A 20 2.22 -8.89 11.53
CA LYS A 20 2.74 -8.02 12.59
C LYS A 20 1.74 -7.79 13.72
N THR A 21 0.46 -7.67 13.38
CA THR A 21 -0.60 -7.47 14.38
C THR A 21 -0.74 -8.69 15.29
N ASP A 22 -0.62 -9.91 14.73
CA ASP A 22 -0.68 -11.16 15.51
C ASP A 22 0.54 -11.41 16.42
N ARG A 23 1.65 -10.69 16.21
CA ARG A 23 2.91 -10.87 16.96
C ARG A 23 3.17 -9.81 18.03
N SER A 24 2.38 -8.74 18.09
CA SER A 24 2.62 -7.61 18.99
C SER A 24 1.60 -7.57 20.11
N ASP A 25 2.02 -7.89 21.34
CA ASP A 25 1.28 -7.58 22.58
C ASP A 25 1.18 -6.06 22.85
N ASP A 26 1.89 -5.26 22.06
CA ASP A 26 1.94 -3.81 22.21
C ASP A 26 0.93 -3.15 21.25
N LEU A 27 -0.20 -2.73 21.82
CA LEU A 27 -1.30 -2.02 21.15
C LEU A 27 -0.92 -0.59 20.67
N SER A 28 0.35 -0.20 20.78
CA SER A 28 0.85 1.14 20.43
C SER A 28 1.42 1.28 19.01
N GLY A 29 1.75 0.17 18.34
CA GLY A 29 2.35 0.18 16.98
C GLY A 29 1.47 -0.38 15.85
N ALA A 30 0.24 -0.81 16.16
CA ALA A 30 -0.66 -1.41 15.19
C ALA A 30 -1.10 -0.36 14.16
N VAL A 31 -0.83 -0.60 12.88
CA VAL A 31 -1.34 0.24 11.78
C VAL A 31 -2.85 0.45 11.98
N PRO A 32 -3.34 1.72 11.98
CA PRO A 32 -4.74 2.02 12.20
C PRO A 32 -5.65 1.23 11.26
N SER A 33 -6.78 0.76 11.79
CA SER A 33 -7.75 -0.03 11.03
C SER A 33 -8.24 0.71 9.77
N GLU A 34 -8.27 2.04 9.83
CA GLU A 34 -8.62 2.94 8.74
C GLU A 34 -7.66 2.82 7.57
N VAL A 35 -6.35 2.75 7.84
CA VAL A 35 -5.31 2.63 6.80
C VAL A 35 -5.35 1.26 6.16
N ARG A 36 -5.55 0.20 6.95
CA ARG A 36 -5.78 -1.16 6.45
C ARG A 36 -7.02 -1.26 5.57
N ASN A 37 -8.14 -0.75 6.06
CA ASN A 37 -9.40 -0.74 5.31
C ASN A 37 -9.28 0.07 4.02
N ALA A 38 -8.51 1.16 4.02
CA ALA A 38 -8.26 1.94 2.82
C ALA A 38 -7.44 1.13 1.79
N LEU A 39 -6.36 0.46 2.21
CA LEU A 39 -5.58 -0.42 1.32
C LEU A 39 -6.41 -1.56 0.74
N ALA A 40 -7.22 -2.24 1.56
CA ALA A 40 -8.11 -3.30 1.08
C ALA A 40 -9.14 -2.79 0.06
N LYS A 41 -9.71 -1.60 0.31
CA LYS A 41 -10.60 -0.93 -0.66
C LYS A 41 -9.87 -0.60 -1.96
N GLN A 42 -8.64 -0.10 -1.89
CA GLN A 42 -7.84 0.18 -3.09
C GLN A 42 -7.50 -1.08 -3.87
N GLN A 43 -7.15 -2.18 -3.18
CA GLN A 43 -6.89 -3.47 -3.82
C GLN A 43 -8.09 -3.91 -4.66
N LEU A 44 -9.29 -3.85 -4.09
CA LEU A 44 -10.52 -4.19 -4.81
C LEU A 44 -10.77 -3.22 -5.96
N LYS A 45 -10.63 -1.91 -5.72
CA LYS A 45 -10.86 -0.86 -6.72
C LYS A 45 -9.96 -1.04 -7.94
N ILE A 46 -8.67 -1.30 -7.74
CA ILE A 46 -7.69 -1.55 -8.80
C ILE A 46 -8.01 -2.86 -9.53
N ALA A 47 -8.39 -3.91 -8.80
CA ALA A 47 -8.75 -5.20 -9.38
C ALA A 47 -9.97 -5.15 -10.31
N ILE A 48 -10.92 -4.23 -10.05
CA ILE A 48 -12.11 -4.06 -10.89
C ILE A 48 -12.00 -2.90 -11.89
N THR A 49 -10.96 -2.08 -11.81
CA THR A 49 -10.75 -0.96 -12.73
C THR A 49 -9.95 -1.41 -13.94
N ASP A 50 -10.40 -0.98 -15.12
CA ASP A 50 -9.66 -1.07 -16.37
C ASP A 50 -8.64 0.08 -16.41
N LEU A 51 -7.48 -0.14 -15.78
CA LEU A 51 -6.38 0.81 -15.76
C LEU A 51 -5.56 0.61 -17.03
N ASP A 52 -5.34 1.70 -17.78
CA ASP A 52 -4.44 1.68 -18.93
C ASP A 52 -2.98 1.68 -18.45
N GLU A 53 -2.38 0.50 -18.50
CA GLU A 53 -0.99 0.24 -18.09
C GLU A 53 0.05 0.90 -19.00
N THR A 54 -0.36 1.49 -20.13
CA THR A 54 0.53 2.19 -21.06
C THR A 54 0.67 3.69 -20.76
N THR A 55 -0.11 4.20 -19.81
CA THR A 55 -0.12 5.64 -19.50
C THR A 55 1.09 6.05 -18.66
N PRO A 56 1.66 7.25 -18.88
CA PRO A 56 2.70 7.81 -18.01
C PRO A 56 2.28 7.90 -16.53
N ALA A 57 0.98 8.10 -16.28
CA ALA A 57 0.42 8.11 -14.93
C ALA A 57 0.56 6.74 -14.25
N PHE A 58 0.28 5.65 -14.97
CA PHE A 58 0.45 4.29 -14.46
C PHE A 58 1.91 3.96 -14.18
N PHE A 59 2.83 4.33 -15.09
CA PHE A 59 4.27 4.13 -14.88
C PHE A 59 4.77 4.87 -13.64
N LYS A 60 4.44 6.16 -13.53
CA LYS A 60 4.84 6.98 -12.37
C LYS A 60 4.28 6.43 -11.06
N ALA A 61 2.98 6.12 -11.01
CA ALA A 61 2.38 5.56 -9.82
C ALA A 61 3.02 4.22 -9.44
N SER A 62 3.36 3.39 -10.43
CA SER A 62 4.04 2.11 -10.21
C SER A 62 5.41 2.29 -9.58
N GLU A 63 6.21 3.25 -10.06
CA GLU A 63 7.52 3.57 -9.48
C GLU A 63 7.40 4.10 -8.05
N ASP A 64 6.46 5.03 -7.82
CA ASP A 64 6.20 5.61 -6.50
C ASP A 64 5.78 4.51 -5.50
N ILE A 65 4.91 3.59 -5.94
CA ILE A 65 4.44 2.46 -5.13
C ILE A 65 5.57 1.48 -4.78
N LEU A 66 6.44 1.16 -5.74
CA LEU A 66 7.60 0.28 -5.49
C LEU A 66 8.59 0.93 -4.51
N ALA A 67 8.84 2.23 -4.65
CA ALA A 67 9.69 2.97 -3.72
C ALA A 67 9.09 3.00 -2.30
N LEU A 68 7.76 3.13 -2.19
CA LEU A 68 7.06 3.07 -0.91
C LEU A 68 7.08 1.67 -0.32
N ASP A 69 6.87 0.62 -1.12
CA ASP A 69 6.93 -0.78 -0.66
C ASP A 69 8.30 -1.14 -0.05
N ALA A 70 9.39 -0.69 -0.66
CA ALA A 70 10.73 -0.86 -0.11
C ALA A 70 10.88 -0.17 1.27
N ARG A 71 10.28 1.01 1.44
CA ARG A 71 10.26 1.71 2.74
C ARG A 71 9.37 1.01 3.76
N LEU A 72 8.26 0.42 3.32
CA LEU A 72 7.39 -0.39 4.18
C LEU A 72 8.12 -1.63 4.68
N HIS A 73 8.88 -2.33 3.83
CA HIS A 73 9.70 -3.46 4.25
C HIS A 73 10.78 -3.02 5.25
N ALA A 74 11.52 -1.94 4.98
CA ALA A 74 12.54 -1.42 5.88
C ALA A 74 11.96 -0.96 7.24
N GLY A 75 10.84 -0.23 7.21
CA GLY A 75 10.12 0.21 8.42
C GLY A 75 9.38 -0.92 9.12
N ALA A 76 9.04 -2.01 8.43
CA ALA A 76 8.49 -3.21 9.04
C ALA A 76 9.56 -3.98 9.84
N GLU A 77 10.83 -3.94 9.42
CA GLU A 77 11.90 -4.58 10.18
C GLU A 77 12.35 -3.77 11.40
N SER A 78 12.17 -2.45 11.39
CA SER A 78 12.48 -1.57 12.52
C SER A 78 11.30 -1.48 13.50
N ALA A 79 11.46 -1.98 14.72
CA ALA A 79 10.41 -1.95 15.76
C ALA A 79 10.08 -0.53 16.27
N ASP A 80 10.96 0.45 16.04
CA ASP A 80 10.89 1.77 16.67
C ASP A 80 10.07 2.82 15.90
N ASN A 81 9.70 2.56 14.63
CA ASN A 81 9.18 3.60 13.73
C ASN A 81 7.74 3.35 13.23
N GLY A 82 6.83 2.94 14.13
CA GLY A 82 5.41 2.72 13.80
C GLY A 82 4.72 3.93 13.14
N MET A 83 5.11 5.16 13.50
CA MET A 83 4.56 6.38 12.89
C MET A 83 5.01 6.56 11.43
N GLU A 84 6.28 6.30 11.11
CA GLU A 84 6.81 6.38 9.73
C GLU A 84 6.20 5.29 8.84
N LEU A 85 5.94 4.10 9.39
CA LEU A 85 5.22 3.04 8.71
C LEU A 85 3.80 3.49 8.34
N VAL A 86 3.06 4.06 9.30
CA VAL A 86 1.70 4.56 9.07
C VAL A 86 1.67 5.68 8.03
N ASP A 87 2.61 6.61 8.08
CA ASP A 87 2.66 7.70 7.10
C ASP A 87 3.06 7.21 5.70
N SER A 88 3.96 6.23 5.61
CA SER A 88 4.29 5.55 4.34
C SER A 88 3.06 4.83 3.77
N LEU A 89 2.27 4.14 4.58
CA LEU A 89 1.04 3.48 4.14
C LEU A 89 -0.05 4.49 3.72
N LYS A 90 -0.20 5.62 4.42
CA LYS A 90 -1.10 6.68 3.99
C LYS A 90 -0.70 7.26 2.65
N LEU A 91 0.61 7.47 2.43
CA LEU A 91 1.12 7.94 1.15
C LEU A 91 0.87 6.90 0.04
N PHE A 92 1.08 5.62 0.35
CA PHE A 92 0.75 4.51 -0.54
C PHE A 92 -0.71 4.57 -1.00
N VAL A 93 -1.66 4.67 -0.05
CA VAL A 93 -3.09 4.80 -0.36
C VAL A 93 -3.37 6.00 -1.26
N ARG A 94 -2.77 7.17 -0.98
CA ARG A 94 -2.97 8.38 -1.79
C ARG A 94 -2.46 8.23 -3.22
N THR A 95 -1.32 7.57 -3.41
CA THR A 95 -0.77 7.28 -4.73
C THR A 95 -1.72 6.37 -5.53
N LEU A 96 -2.28 5.34 -4.89
CA LEU A 96 -3.30 4.48 -5.51
C LEU A 96 -4.56 5.27 -5.89
N ASP A 97 -5.04 6.16 -5.01
CA ASP A 97 -6.19 7.01 -5.32
C ASP A 97 -5.94 7.94 -6.51
N GLY A 98 -4.75 8.55 -6.57
CA GLY A 98 -4.33 9.38 -7.70
C GLY A 98 -4.31 8.60 -9.01
N LEU A 99 -3.79 7.37 -9.00
CA LEU A 99 -3.77 6.48 -10.16
C LEU A 99 -5.18 6.14 -10.64
N VAL A 100 -6.11 5.83 -9.73
CA VAL A 100 -7.49 5.51 -10.12
C VAL A 100 -8.24 6.76 -10.60
N ALA A 101 -7.92 7.94 -10.06
CA ALA A 101 -8.51 9.20 -10.49
C ALA A 101 -8.00 9.68 -11.86
N SER A 102 -6.76 9.35 -12.25
CA SER A 102 -6.17 9.75 -13.54
C SER A 102 -6.72 8.97 -14.75
N ARG A 103 -7.77 8.15 -14.56
CA ARG A 103 -8.53 7.48 -15.62
C ARG A 103 -9.44 8.44 -16.41
N HIS A 104 -9.59 9.69 -15.97
CA HIS A 104 -10.40 10.72 -16.63
C HIS A 104 -9.57 11.62 -17.55
#